data_AF-A0A3Q0J9G1-F1
#
_entry.id   AF-A0A3Q0J9G1-F1
#
_cell.length_a   1.000
_cell.length_b   1.000
_cell.length_c   1.000
_cell.angle_alpha   90.00
_cell.angle_beta   90.00
_cell.angle_gamma   90.00
#
_symmetry.space_group_name_H-M   'P 1'
#
loop_
_entity.id
_entity.type
_entity.pdbx_description
1 polymer ?
#
loop_
_entity_poly.entity_id
_entity_poly.type
_entity_poly.pdbx_seq_one_letter_code
_entity_poly.pdbx_strand_id
1 'polypeptide(L)'
;MDFLAFGKILSGLSQCGAWGCFDEFNRIDVSVLSVISTQLLTIRTALLINATRFQFEGHDIIMNNKVGIFITMNPGYAGRTELPESVKALFRPVVCIVPDFELICQIMLFSEGFLEAKVLAKKMAVLYKLSKEQLSKQCHYDFGMRALKSVLVMAGELKRAALQLEESVVLMRALRDMNLPKFVSEDVPLFLG
;
A
#
# COMPACT_ATOMS: atom_id res chain seq x y z
N MET A 1 14.52 -1.40 -13.51
CA MET A 1 14.55 -2.88 -13.67
C MET A 1 14.69 -3.16 -15.15
N ASP A 2 15.60 -4.03 -15.55
CA ASP A 2 15.82 -4.40 -16.96
C ASP A 2 14.80 -5.44 -17.43
N PHE A 3 14.43 -5.42 -18.72
CA PHE A 3 13.45 -6.34 -19.30
C PHE A 3 13.91 -7.81 -19.23
N LEU A 4 15.23 -8.06 -19.32
CA LEU A 4 15.80 -9.39 -19.18
C LEU A 4 15.59 -9.97 -17.79
N ALA A 5 15.77 -9.14 -16.76
CA ALA A 5 15.53 -9.55 -15.38
C ALA A 5 14.03 -9.83 -15.15
N PHE A 6 13.16 -8.98 -15.69
CA PHE A 6 11.72 -9.19 -15.61
C PHE A 6 11.27 -10.47 -16.32
N GLY A 7 11.77 -10.72 -17.52
CA GLY A 7 11.51 -11.95 -18.27
C GLY A 7 11.91 -13.21 -17.50
N LYS A 8 13.06 -13.21 -16.82
CA LYS A 8 13.46 -14.33 -15.94
C LYS A 8 12.48 -14.56 -14.79
N ILE A 9 12.00 -13.49 -14.16
CA ILE A 9 10.99 -13.58 -13.09
C ILE A 9 9.69 -14.17 -13.66
N LEU A 10 9.21 -13.65 -14.79
CA LEU A 10 8.00 -14.13 -15.45
C LEU A 10 8.10 -15.60 -15.87
N SER A 11 9.24 -16.03 -16.40
CA SER A 11 9.52 -17.43 -16.72
C SER A 11 9.48 -18.31 -15.48
N GLY A 12 10.07 -17.85 -14.37
CA GLY A 12 10.01 -18.53 -13.08
C GLY A 12 8.57 -18.68 -12.57
N LEU A 13 7.81 -17.58 -12.54
CA LEU A 13 6.41 -17.55 -12.11
C LEU A 13 5.53 -18.50 -12.94
N SER A 14 5.72 -18.50 -14.26
CA SER A 14 4.95 -19.33 -15.20
C SER A 14 5.22 -20.83 -15.00
N GLN A 15 6.47 -21.21 -14.70
CA GLN A 15 6.84 -22.60 -14.48
C GLN A 15 6.43 -23.11 -13.09
N CYS A 16 6.57 -22.29 -12.04
CA CYS A 16 6.21 -22.71 -10.68
C CYS A 16 4.72 -22.55 -10.38
N GLY A 17 3.98 -21.73 -11.14
CA GLY A 17 2.57 -21.43 -10.90
C GLY A 17 2.34 -20.53 -9.68
N ALA A 18 3.31 -19.71 -9.32
CA ALA A 18 3.20 -18.76 -8.22
C ALA A 18 2.58 -17.43 -8.67
N TRP A 19 2.22 -16.61 -7.69
CA TRP A 19 1.68 -15.28 -7.93
C TRP A 19 2.76 -14.22 -7.68
N GLY A 20 2.94 -13.31 -8.63
CA GLY A 20 3.81 -12.15 -8.52
C GLY A 20 3.00 -10.86 -8.42
N CYS A 21 3.29 -10.03 -7.42
CA CYS A 21 2.76 -8.68 -7.31
C CYS A 21 3.92 -7.68 -7.47
N PHE A 22 3.88 -6.88 -8.53
CA PHE A 22 4.92 -5.91 -8.86
C PHE A 22 4.49 -4.52 -8.41
N ASP A 23 5.13 -4.04 -7.35
CA ASP A 23 4.83 -2.73 -6.77
C ASP A 23 5.43 -1.59 -7.61
N GLU A 24 4.74 -0.45 -7.67
CA GLU A 24 5.16 0.76 -8.39
C GLU A 24 5.59 0.52 -9.84
N PHE A 25 4.83 -0.30 -10.56
CA PHE A 25 5.15 -0.75 -11.93
C PHE A 25 5.34 0.42 -12.92
N ASN A 26 4.70 1.55 -12.65
CA ASN A 26 4.80 2.78 -13.44
C ASN A 26 6.03 3.65 -13.14
N ARG A 27 7.03 3.11 -12.42
CA ARG A 27 8.40 3.67 -12.34
C ARG A 27 9.34 3.11 -13.40
N ILE A 28 8.91 2.09 -14.14
CA ILE A 28 9.70 1.49 -15.21
C ILE A 28 9.64 2.39 -16.45
N ASP A 29 10.77 2.50 -17.15
CA ASP A 29 10.85 3.26 -18.40
C ASP A 29 9.86 2.72 -19.44
N VAL A 30 9.25 3.63 -20.20
CA VAL A 30 8.23 3.31 -21.21
C VAL A 30 8.76 2.35 -22.28
N SER A 31 10.03 2.47 -22.67
CA SER A 31 10.66 1.57 -23.65
C SER A 31 10.73 0.13 -23.14
N VAL A 32 11.08 -0.05 -21.85
CA VAL A 32 11.15 -1.34 -21.18
C VAL A 32 9.75 -1.94 -21.00
N LEU A 33 8.76 -1.12 -20.64
CA LEU A 33 7.36 -1.54 -20.50
C LEU A 33 6.79 -2.10 -21.82
N SER A 34 7.20 -1.55 -22.96
CA SER A 34 6.79 -2.06 -24.27
C SER A 34 7.25 -3.50 -24.50
N VAL A 35 8.51 -3.81 -24.17
CA VAL A 35 9.05 -5.18 -24.27
C VAL A 35 8.35 -6.13 -23.29
N ILE A 36 8.14 -5.68 -22.05
CA ILE A 36 7.42 -6.45 -21.03
C ILE A 36 5.98 -6.74 -21.47
N SER A 37 5.32 -5.82 -22.18
CA SER A 37 3.98 -6.03 -22.74
C SER A 37 3.93 -7.25 -23.65
N THR A 38 4.94 -7.46 -24.49
CA THR A 38 5.03 -8.63 -25.38
C THR A 38 5.20 -9.91 -24.57
N GLN A 39 6.07 -9.90 -23.54
CA GLN A 39 6.27 -11.04 -22.64
C GLN A 39 4.98 -11.44 -21.93
N LEU A 40 4.27 -10.45 -21.37
CA LEU A 40 2.99 -10.67 -20.69
C LEU A 40 1.91 -11.19 -21.65
N LEU A 41 1.87 -10.68 -22.89
CA LEU A 41 0.94 -11.15 -23.91
C LEU A 41 1.20 -12.62 -24.29
N THR A 42 2.47 -13.03 -24.42
CA THR A 42 2.83 -14.43 -24.67
C THR A 42 2.33 -15.35 -23.57
N ILE A 43 2.53 -14.98 -22.30
CA ILE A 43 2.04 -15.75 -21.14
C ILE A 43 0.50 -15.79 -21.11
N ARG A 44 -0.15 -14.64 -21.33
CA ARG A 44 -1.62 -14.56 -21.38
C ARG A 44 -2.19 -15.46 -22.48
N THR A 45 -1.56 -15.49 -23.64
CA THR A 45 -1.99 -16.32 -24.77
C THR A 45 -1.87 -17.80 -24.42
N ALA A 46 -0.75 -18.22 -23.82
CA ALA A 46 -0.54 -19.59 -23.34
C ALA A 46 -1.60 -19.99 -22.28
N LEU A 47 -1.95 -19.09 -21.36
CA LEU A 47 -3.04 -19.29 -20.39
C LEU A 47 -4.40 -19.51 -21.08
N LEU A 48 -4.74 -18.67 -22.06
CA LEU A 48 -6.06 -18.72 -22.72
C LEU A 48 -6.29 -20.03 -23.47
N ILE A 49 -5.23 -20.60 -24.06
CA ILE A 49 -5.31 -21.89 -24.78
C ILE A 49 -5.07 -23.10 -23.87
N ASN A 50 -4.87 -22.90 -22.55
CA ASN A 50 -4.50 -23.94 -21.59
C ASN A 50 -3.28 -24.76 -22.04
N ALA A 51 -2.25 -24.09 -22.56
CA ALA A 51 -1.02 -24.75 -22.99
C ALA A 51 -0.32 -25.43 -21.79
N THR A 52 0.24 -26.62 -21.99
CA THR A 52 1.09 -27.30 -21.00
C THR A 52 2.54 -26.85 -21.09
N ARG A 53 2.97 -26.40 -22.27
CA ARG A 53 4.29 -25.84 -22.58
C ARG A 53 4.13 -24.73 -23.61
N PHE A 54 5.01 -23.75 -23.59
CA PHE A 54 4.99 -22.65 -24.56
C PHE A 54 6.38 -22.05 -24.76
N GLN A 55 6.57 -21.44 -25.93
CA GLN A 55 7.80 -20.74 -26.25
C GLN A 55 7.80 -19.35 -25.59
N PHE A 56 8.78 -19.09 -24.73
CA PHE A 56 8.97 -17.82 -24.03
C PHE A 56 10.43 -17.38 -24.12
N GLU A 57 10.68 -16.18 -24.65
CA GLU A 57 12.04 -15.61 -24.80
C GLU A 57 13.04 -16.57 -25.49
N GLY A 58 12.57 -17.35 -26.47
CA GLY A 58 13.41 -18.32 -27.19
C GLY A 58 13.58 -19.69 -26.51
N HIS A 59 12.94 -19.91 -25.36
CA HIS A 59 12.99 -21.18 -24.62
C HIS A 59 11.61 -21.84 -24.53
N ASP A 60 11.57 -23.16 -24.70
CA ASP A 60 10.34 -23.94 -24.46
C ASP A 60 10.23 -24.27 -22.96
N ILE A 61 9.27 -23.63 -22.29
CA ILE A 61 9.10 -23.72 -20.84
C ILE A 61 7.76 -24.37 -20.48
N ILE A 62 7.72 -25.00 -19.31
CA ILE A 62 6.49 -25.58 -18.75
C ILE A 62 5.56 -24.45 -18.34
N MET A 63 4.27 -24.62 -18.61
CA MET A 63 3.24 -23.69 -18.20
C MET A 63 2.41 -24.25 -17.05
N ASN A 64 2.30 -23.48 -15.96
CA ASN A 64 1.41 -23.78 -14.85
C ASN A 64 0.27 -22.76 -14.80
N ASN A 65 -0.95 -23.23 -15.05
CA ASN A 65 -2.15 -22.38 -15.12
C ASN A 65 -2.53 -21.69 -13.80
N LYS A 66 -1.84 -22.00 -12.70
CA LYS A 66 -2.00 -21.30 -11.41
C LYS A 66 -1.25 -19.97 -11.34
N VAL A 67 -0.42 -19.63 -12.33
CA VAL A 67 0.34 -18.37 -12.34
C VAL A 67 -0.59 -17.16 -12.28
N GLY A 68 -0.19 -16.16 -11.48
CA GLY A 68 -0.91 -14.90 -11.34
C GLY A 68 0.05 -13.73 -11.41
N ILE A 69 -0.26 -12.71 -12.21
CA ILE A 69 0.57 -11.51 -12.36
C ILE A 69 -0.27 -10.30 -12.01
N PHE A 70 0.18 -9.55 -11.02
CA PHE A 70 -0.48 -8.36 -10.51
C PHE A 70 0.50 -7.19 -10.53
N ILE A 71 -0.01 -6.01 -10.82
CA ILE A 71 0.76 -4.77 -10.79
C ILE A 71 0.05 -3.75 -9.92
N THR A 72 0.80 -2.92 -9.24
CA THR A 72 0.27 -1.70 -8.63
C THR A 72 0.88 -0.49 -9.31
N MET A 73 0.10 0.57 -9.41
CA MET A 73 0.55 1.87 -9.87
C MET A 73 -0.14 2.91 -8.99
N ASN A 74 0.55 3.99 -8.62
CA ASN A 74 -0.15 5.14 -8.06
C ASN A 74 0.02 6.34 -8.99
N PRO A 75 -1.02 6.66 -9.80
CA PRO A 75 -0.97 7.77 -10.75
C PRO A 75 -0.89 9.12 -10.01
N GLY A 76 -0.37 10.15 -10.70
CA GLY A 76 -0.31 11.52 -10.18
C GLY A 76 0.83 11.84 -9.21
N TYR A 77 1.73 10.88 -8.92
CA TYR A 77 2.94 11.14 -8.13
C TYR A 77 4.13 11.49 -9.02
N ALA A 78 5.02 12.35 -8.53
CA ALA A 78 6.22 12.77 -9.25
C ALA A 78 7.12 11.57 -9.63
N GLY A 79 7.67 11.60 -10.85
CA GLY A 79 8.54 10.55 -11.38
C GLY A 79 7.82 9.26 -11.75
N ARG A 80 6.49 9.30 -11.92
CA ARG A 80 5.70 8.16 -12.37
C ARG A 80 5.07 8.44 -13.73
N THR A 81 5.22 7.48 -14.64
CA THR A 81 4.66 7.56 -15.99
C THR A 81 3.25 6.99 -16.02
N GLU A 82 2.48 7.34 -17.04
CA GLU A 82 1.30 6.54 -17.37
C GLU A 82 1.74 5.25 -18.06
N LEU A 83 1.01 4.16 -17.80
CA LEU A 83 1.27 2.92 -18.52
C LEU A 83 0.84 3.04 -19.99
N PRO A 84 1.62 2.46 -20.93
CA PRO A 84 1.22 2.33 -22.32
C PRO A 84 -0.10 1.58 -22.46
N GLU A 85 -0.87 1.91 -23.50
CA GLU A 85 -2.18 1.28 -23.75
C GLU A 85 -2.07 -0.23 -23.99
N SER A 86 -0.97 -0.66 -24.63
CA SER A 86 -0.64 -2.07 -24.83
C SER A 86 -0.56 -2.86 -23.51
N VAL A 87 0.02 -2.24 -22.48
CA VAL A 87 0.12 -2.83 -21.14
C VAL A 87 -1.23 -2.76 -20.43
N LYS A 88 -1.91 -1.60 -20.46
CA LYS A 88 -3.22 -1.40 -19.83
C LYS A 88 -4.23 -2.46 -20.31
N ALA A 89 -4.24 -2.79 -21.60
CA ALA A 89 -5.13 -3.81 -22.19
C ALA A 89 -4.89 -5.25 -21.67
N LEU A 90 -3.76 -5.51 -21.01
CA LEU A 90 -3.45 -6.82 -20.42
C LEU A 90 -4.00 -6.99 -19.00
N PHE A 91 -4.37 -5.89 -18.33
CA PHE A 91 -4.78 -5.91 -16.93
C PHE A 91 -6.24 -5.46 -16.76
N ARG A 92 -6.86 -5.89 -15.66
CA ARG A 92 -8.15 -5.38 -15.22
C ARG A 92 -7.91 -4.28 -14.18
N PRO A 93 -8.41 -3.05 -14.37
CA PRO A 93 -8.20 -1.98 -13.41
C PRO A 93 -9.02 -2.22 -12.13
N VAL A 94 -8.38 -2.00 -10.99
CA VAL A 94 -9.03 -1.94 -9.67
C VAL A 94 -8.61 -0.63 -9.03
N VAL A 95 -9.59 0.14 -8.55
CA VAL A 95 -9.39 1.50 -8.08
C VAL A 95 -9.63 1.54 -6.56
N CYS A 96 -8.56 1.79 -5.80
CA CYS A 96 -8.58 1.87 -4.34
C CYS A 96 -8.36 3.33 -3.88
N ILE A 97 -9.43 4.11 -3.72
CA ILE A 97 -9.32 5.57 -3.48
C ILE A 97 -9.28 5.92 -2.00
N VAL A 98 -10.26 5.44 -1.21
CA VAL A 98 -10.38 5.84 0.20
C VAL A 98 -10.41 4.58 1.07
N PRO A 99 -9.37 4.33 1.89
CA PRO A 99 -9.42 3.26 2.88
C PRO A 99 -10.35 3.66 4.04
N ASP A 100 -10.93 2.65 4.71
CA ASP A 100 -11.72 2.88 5.91
C ASP A 100 -10.80 3.04 7.13
N PHE A 101 -10.50 4.30 7.47
CA PHE A 101 -9.61 4.63 8.58
C PHE A 101 -10.16 4.18 9.94
N GLU A 102 -11.48 4.26 10.15
CA GLU A 102 -12.10 3.91 11.43
C GLU A 102 -12.00 2.40 11.66
N LEU A 103 -12.38 1.59 10.66
CA LEU A 103 -12.33 0.14 10.75
C LEU A 103 -10.89 -0.38 10.92
N ILE A 104 -9.94 0.15 10.13
CA ILE A 104 -8.53 -0.25 10.24
C ILE A 104 -7.98 0.11 11.62
N CYS A 105 -8.24 1.32 12.11
CA CYS A 105 -7.82 1.78 13.43
C CYS A 105 -8.41 0.88 14.54
N GLN A 106 -9.68 0.53 14.44
CA GLN A 106 -10.36 -0.36 15.38
C GLN A 106 -9.68 -1.74 15.45
N ILE A 107 -9.43 -2.37 14.31
CA ILE A 107 -8.78 -3.69 14.24
C ILE A 107 -7.37 -3.63 14.83
N MET A 108 -6.62 -2.57 14.50
CA MET A 108 -5.27 -2.37 15.01
C MET A 108 -5.25 -2.19 16.53
N LEU A 109 -6.12 -1.34 17.08
CA LEU A 109 -6.23 -1.15 18.54
C LEU A 109 -6.60 -2.45 19.25
N PHE A 110 -7.54 -3.23 18.71
CA PHE A 110 -7.84 -4.56 19.26
C PHE A 110 -6.62 -5.48 19.25
N SER A 111 -5.83 -5.48 18.16
CA SER A 111 -4.62 -6.31 18.08
C SER A 111 -3.54 -5.89 19.09
N GLU A 112 -3.54 -4.64 19.53
CA GLU A 112 -2.64 -4.11 20.57
C GLU A 112 -3.17 -4.31 22.00
N GLY A 113 -4.36 -4.92 22.16
CA GLY A 113 -4.94 -5.26 23.46
C GLY A 113 -5.87 -4.21 24.06
N PHE A 114 -6.37 -3.27 23.26
CA PHE A 114 -7.36 -2.27 23.71
C PHE A 114 -8.76 -2.89 23.75
N LEU A 115 -9.46 -2.73 24.87
CA LEU A 115 -10.85 -3.16 25.08
C LEU A 115 -11.86 -2.14 24.54
N GLU A 116 -11.55 -0.85 24.62
CA GLU A 116 -12.42 0.25 24.16
C GLU A 116 -12.13 0.66 22.71
N ALA A 117 -11.44 -0.19 21.94
CA ALA A 117 -10.96 0.07 20.59
C ALA A 117 -12.02 0.67 19.64
N LYS A 118 -13.28 0.23 19.74
CA LYS A 118 -14.38 0.76 18.90
C LYS A 118 -14.62 2.25 19.11
N VAL A 119 -14.69 2.70 20.36
CA VAL A 119 -14.95 4.11 20.70
C VAL A 119 -13.71 4.95 20.38
N LEU A 120 -12.53 4.42 20.72
CA LEU A 120 -11.25 5.10 20.48
C LEU A 120 -10.94 5.26 18.99
N ALA A 121 -11.22 4.26 18.16
CA ALA A 121 -11.01 4.32 16.72
C ALA A 121 -11.85 5.41 16.04
N LYS A 122 -13.13 5.55 16.45
CA LYS A 122 -14.00 6.62 15.96
C LYS A 122 -13.45 8.00 16.32
N LYS A 123 -13.04 8.19 17.58
CA LYS A 123 -12.41 9.46 18.03
C LYS A 123 -11.14 9.74 17.23
N MET A 124 -10.33 8.71 17.00
CA MET A 124 -9.08 8.80 16.27
C MET A 124 -9.29 9.20 14.80
N ALA A 125 -10.23 8.55 14.11
CA ALA A 125 -10.55 8.86 12.72
C ALA A 125 -11.05 10.30 12.56
N VAL A 126 -11.93 10.75 13.47
CA VAL A 126 -12.42 12.14 13.49
C VAL A 126 -11.28 13.12 13.75
N LEU A 127 -10.41 12.85 14.73
CA LEU A 127 -9.27 13.71 15.03
C LEU A 127 -8.36 13.88 13.80
N TYR A 128 -7.93 12.80 13.15
CA TYR A 128 -7.06 12.90 11.96
C TYR A 128 -7.73 13.60 10.79
N LYS A 129 -9.04 13.40 10.60
CA LYS A 129 -9.80 14.14 9.60
C LYS A 129 -9.80 15.63 9.90
N LEU A 130 -10.12 16.03 11.13
CA LEU A 130 -10.14 17.43 11.55
C LEU A 130 -8.74 18.06 11.51
N SER A 131 -7.70 17.35 11.96
CA SER A 131 -6.32 17.82 11.89
C SER A 131 -5.90 18.10 10.44
N LYS A 132 -6.28 17.24 9.50
CA LYS A 132 -6.00 17.47 8.07
C LYS A 132 -6.76 18.66 7.47
N GLU A 133 -7.98 18.92 7.96
CA GLU A 133 -8.86 19.97 7.43
C GLU A 133 -8.62 21.34 8.06
N GLN A 134 -8.24 21.40 9.34
CA GLN A 134 -8.16 22.63 10.13
C GLN A 134 -6.75 23.14 10.38
N LEU A 135 -5.74 22.26 10.46
CA LEU A 135 -4.36 22.70 10.65
C LEU A 135 -3.81 23.33 9.37
N SER A 136 -2.78 24.15 9.52
CA SER A 136 -2.14 24.78 8.37
C SER A 136 -1.57 23.74 7.39
N LYS A 137 -1.56 24.07 6.10
CA LYS A 137 -1.04 23.18 5.05
C LYS A 137 0.48 23.22 5.03
N GLN A 138 1.12 22.32 5.77
CA GLN A 138 2.57 22.13 5.75
C GLN A 138 2.98 20.93 4.89
N CYS A 139 4.11 21.04 4.19
CA CYS A 139 4.60 19.97 3.32
C CYS A 139 5.02 18.69 4.08
N HIS A 140 5.38 18.82 5.36
CA HIS A 140 5.84 17.74 6.21
C HIS A 140 4.73 17.13 7.09
N TYR A 141 3.51 17.65 7.03
CA TYR A 141 2.37 17.06 7.75
C TYR A 141 1.90 15.80 7.02
N ASP A 142 1.84 14.69 7.75
CA ASP A 142 1.35 13.42 7.25
C ASP A 142 0.27 12.88 8.18
N PHE A 143 -0.98 12.94 7.70
CA PHE A 143 -2.16 12.34 8.34
C PHE A 143 -2.63 11.08 7.59
N GLY A 144 -1.74 10.48 6.79
CA GLY A 144 -2.01 9.25 6.06
C GLY A 144 -1.99 8.00 6.93
N MET A 145 -2.33 6.86 6.32
CA MET A 145 -2.43 5.57 7.01
C MET A 145 -1.09 5.10 7.60
N ARG A 146 0.04 5.48 7.01
CA ARG A 146 1.38 5.14 7.56
C ARG A 146 1.62 5.86 8.89
N ALA A 147 1.36 7.16 8.95
CA ALA A 147 1.48 7.93 10.18
C ALA A 147 0.52 7.43 11.27
N LEU A 148 -0.74 7.15 10.91
CA LEU A 148 -1.72 6.58 11.83
C LEU A 148 -1.25 5.21 12.36
N LYS A 149 -0.76 4.31 11.49
CA LYS A 149 -0.22 3.01 11.91
C LYS A 149 0.89 3.15 12.95
N SER A 150 1.83 4.08 12.76
CA SER A 150 2.92 4.31 13.71
C SER A 150 2.41 4.75 15.09
N VAL A 151 1.40 5.62 15.14
CA VAL A 151 0.78 6.05 16.41
C VAL A 151 0.14 4.87 17.13
N LEU A 152 -0.59 4.01 16.41
CA LEU A 152 -1.30 2.88 17.02
C LEU A 152 -0.34 1.83 17.57
N VAL A 153 0.77 1.55 16.87
CA VAL A 153 1.83 0.66 17.37
C VAL A 153 2.47 1.23 18.65
N MET A 154 2.80 2.51 18.66
CA MET A 154 3.33 3.19 19.85
C MET A 154 2.33 3.17 21.01
N ALA A 155 1.03 3.37 20.74
CA ALA A 155 -0.01 3.28 21.75
C ALA A 155 -0.08 1.88 22.38
N GLY A 156 0.09 0.82 21.59
CA GLY A 156 0.19 -0.56 22.09
C GLY A 156 1.39 -0.78 23.00
N GLU A 157 2.57 -0.26 22.63
CA GLU A 157 3.77 -0.32 23.47
C GLU A 157 3.56 0.41 24.80
N LEU A 158 2.98 1.61 24.77
CA LEU A 158 2.66 2.38 25.98
C LEU A 158 1.61 1.67 26.85
N LYS A 159 0.61 1.01 26.25
CA LYS A 159 -0.41 0.26 26.99
C LYS A 159 0.21 -0.90 27.75
N ARG A 160 1.13 -1.64 27.12
CA ARG A 160 1.87 -2.74 27.76
C ARG A 160 2.78 -2.25 28.89
N ALA A 161 3.44 -1.11 28.70
CA ALA A 161 4.30 -0.50 29.72
C ALA A 161 3.51 0.05 30.92
N ALA A 162 2.26 0.46 30.71
CA ALA A 162 1.43 1.10 31.72
C ALA A 162 0.01 0.52 31.76
N LEU A 163 -0.10 -0.74 32.22
CA LEU A 163 -1.35 -1.50 32.22
C LEU A 163 -2.49 -0.82 33.00
N GLN A 164 -2.16 -0.09 34.07
CA GLN A 164 -3.11 0.58 34.96
C GLN A 164 -3.66 1.90 34.42
N LEU A 165 -3.12 2.42 33.30
CA LEU A 165 -3.64 3.64 32.70
C LEU A 165 -4.86 3.35 31.84
N GLU A 166 -5.81 4.28 31.91
CA GLU A 166 -6.96 4.36 31.02
C GLU A 166 -6.51 4.37 29.56
N GLU A 167 -7.16 3.57 28.73
CA GLU A 167 -6.79 3.37 27.33
C GLU A 167 -6.84 4.68 26.53
N SER A 168 -7.83 5.52 26.83
CA SER A 168 -7.98 6.85 26.25
C SER A 168 -6.77 7.75 26.53
N VAL A 169 -6.23 7.70 27.75
CA VAL A 169 -5.06 8.49 28.17
C VAL A 169 -3.79 7.98 27.48
N VAL A 170 -3.64 6.66 27.35
CA VAL A 170 -2.53 6.05 26.63
C VAL A 170 -2.53 6.48 25.16
N LEU A 171 -3.69 6.41 24.49
CA LEU A 171 -3.82 6.81 23.10
C LEU A 171 -3.55 8.31 22.90
N MET A 172 -4.09 9.16 23.78
CA MET A 172 -3.83 10.61 23.75
C MET A 172 -2.34 10.93 23.92
N ARG A 173 -1.65 10.20 24.80
CA ARG A 173 -0.21 10.34 24.98
C ARG A 173 0.55 9.96 23.71
N ALA A 174 0.25 8.81 23.12
CA ALA A 174 0.88 8.37 21.86
C ALA A 174 0.67 9.40 20.73
N LEU A 175 -0.56 9.91 20.62
CA LEU A 175 -0.92 10.93 19.63
C LEU A 175 -0.12 12.21 19.80
N ARG A 176 -0.06 12.71 21.03
CA ARG A 176 0.66 13.93 21.36
C ARG A 176 2.15 13.77 21.08
N ASP A 177 2.74 12.68 21.57
CA ASP A 177 4.18 12.45 21.49
C ASP A 177 4.63 12.24 20.03
N MET A 178 3.80 11.65 19.16
CA MET A 178 4.10 11.47 17.73
C MET A 178 3.86 12.71 16.85
N ASN A 179 2.89 13.56 17.20
CA ASN A 179 2.44 14.65 16.32
C ASN A 179 2.96 16.02 16.74
N LEU A 180 3.04 16.33 18.04
CA LEU A 180 3.51 17.64 18.51
C LEU A 180 4.89 18.04 17.97
N PRO A 181 5.91 17.16 17.91
CA PRO A 181 7.23 17.54 17.40
C PRO A 181 7.23 17.95 15.93
N LYS A 182 6.16 17.65 15.18
CA LYS A 182 6.03 17.96 13.76
C LYS A 182 5.29 19.27 13.52
N PHE A 183 4.50 19.75 14.49
CA PHE A 183 3.64 20.91 14.28
C PHE A 183 4.40 22.22 14.43
N VAL A 184 4.04 23.19 13.59
CA VAL A 184 4.49 24.58 13.75
C VAL A 184 3.83 25.20 14.98
N SER A 185 4.46 26.24 15.54
CA SER A 185 4.02 26.88 16.80
C SER A 185 2.56 27.32 16.79
N GLU A 186 2.06 27.77 15.65
CA GLU A 186 0.71 28.29 15.49
C GLU A 186 -0.36 27.19 15.52
N ASP A 187 0.00 25.97 15.12
CA ASP A 187 -0.90 24.82 15.01
C ASP A 187 -0.98 24.01 16.32
N VAL A 188 0.01 24.13 17.20
CA VAL A 188 0.05 23.39 18.48
C VAL A 188 -1.17 23.73 19.38
N PRO A 189 -1.54 25.01 19.60
CA PRO A 189 -2.72 25.33 20.39
C PRO A 189 -4.02 24.79 19.77
N LEU A 190 -4.12 24.80 18.44
CA LEU A 190 -5.30 24.30 17.72
C LEU A 190 -5.44 22.78 17.84
N PHE A 191 -4.32 22.04 17.87
CA PHE A 191 -4.34 20.59 18.08
C PHE A 191 -4.64 20.18 19.53
N LEU A 192 -4.24 20.99 20.51
CA LEU A 192 -4.47 20.71 21.93
C LEU A 192 -5.85 21.15 22.45
N GLY A 193 -6.53 22.04 21.73
CA GLY A 193 -7.88 22.52 22.05
C GLY A 193 -8.97 21.54 21.67
#